data_AF-A0A351C1L3-F1
#
_entry.id   AF-A0A351C1L3-F1
#
_cell.length_a   1.000
_cell.length_b   1.000
_cell.length_c   1.000
_cell.angle_alpha   90.00
_cell.angle_beta   90.00
_cell.angle_gamma   90.00
#
_symmetry.space_group_name_H-M   'P 1'
#
loop_
_entity.id
_entity.type
_entity.pdbx_description
1 polymer ?
#
loop_
_entity_poly.entity_id
_entity_poly.type
_entity_poly.pdbx_seq_one_letter_code
_entity_poly.pdbx_strand_id
1 'polypeptide(L)'
;TKVMTLYLLFEKLEKREITLKSRITMTQRGANQPPSKLGLGVGQTISVEDAILALVTRSANDVASATGAFIAGSEEKFAQKWFADYFIQHNKKKCRELSRRL
;
A
#
# COMPACT_ATOMS: atom_id res chain seq x y z
N THR A 1 8.01 -4.63 -4.60
CA THR A 1 7.12 -4.14 -3.52
C THR A 1 6.00 -3.23 -4.03
N LYS A 2 6.26 -2.20 -4.86
CA LYS A 2 5.27 -1.16 -5.22
C LYS A 2 4.05 -1.65 -6.01
N VAL A 3 4.23 -2.61 -6.91
CA VAL A 3 3.10 -3.26 -7.62
C VAL A 3 2.15 -3.93 -6.64
N MET A 4 2.70 -4.60 -5.62
CA MET A 4 1.89 -5.20 -4.56
C MET A 4 1.22 -4.12 -3.70
N THR A 5 1.91 -3.01 -3.39
CA THR A 5 1.33 -1.89 -2.63
C THR A 5 0.11 -1.32 -3.36
N LEU A 6 0.25 -1.11 -4.68
CA LEU A 6 -0.83 -0.62 -5.54
C LEU A 6 -1.98 -1.62 -5.63
N TYR A 7 -1.69 -2.91 -5.82
CA TYR A 7 -2.71 -3.96 -5.88
C TYR A 7 -3.60 -3.96 -4.62
N LEU A 8 -2.99 -3.90 -3.44
CA LEU A 8 -3.72 -3.86 -2.17
C LEU A 8 -4.51 -2.57 -1.96
N LEU A 9 -3.96 -1.45 -2.41
CA LEU A 9 -4.65 -0.16 -2.36
C LEU A 9 -5.90 -0.18 -3.25
N PHE A 10 -5.79 -0.74 -4.46
CA PHE A 10 -6.92 -0.92 -5.37
C PHE A 10 -7.96 -1.89 -4.83
N GLU A 11 -7.56 -2.98 -4.17
CA GLU A 11 -8.51 -3.89 -3.52
C GLU A 11 -9.37 -3.16 -2.46
N LYS A 12 -8.76 -2.27 -1.66
CA LYS A 12 -9.50 -1.46 -0.68
C LYS A 12 -10.44 -0.43 -1.34
N LEU A 13 -10.02 0.16 -2.47
CA LEU A 13 -10.87 1.04 -3.27
C LEU A 13 -12.07 0.28 -3.86
N GLU A 14 -11.84 -0.92 -4.40
CA GLU A 14 -12.88 -1.79 -4.97
C GLU A 14 -13.92 -2.20 -3.91
N LYS A 15 -13.45 -2.54 -2.70
CA LYS A 15 -14.31 -2.83 -1.54
C LYS A 15 -14.96 -1.59 -0.92
N ARG A 16 -14.69 -0.38 -1.45
CA ARG A 16 -15.20 0.91 -0.94
C ARG A 16 -14.82 1.19 0.52
N GLU A 17 -13.74 0.58 1.01
CA GLU A 17 -13.22 0.83 2.36
C GLU A 17 -12.52 2.20 2.44
N ILE A 18 -12.01 2.67 1.30
CA ILE A 18 -11.35 3.97 1.13
C ILE A 18 -11.81 4.62 -0.18
N THR A 19 -11.51 5.90 -0.34
CA THR A 19 -11.76 6.64 -1.58
C THR A 19 -10.46 7.25 -2.10
N LEU A 20 -10.45 7.73 -3.35
CA LEU A 20 -9.32 8.49 -3.90
C LEU A 20 -8.99 9.75 -3.06
N LYS A 21 -9.98 10.30 -2.35
CA LYS A 21 -9.84 11.47 -1.47
C LYS A 21 -9.36 11.11 -0.05
N SER A 22 -9.33 9.84 0.31
CA SER A 22 -8.82 9.39 1.61
C SER A 22 -7.37 9.85 1.79
N ARG A 23 -6.98 10.12 3.04
CA ARG A 23 -5.66 10.67 3.36
C ARG A 23 -4.73 9.60 3.93
N ILE A 24 -3.53 9.53 3.38
CA ILE A 24 -2.43 8.71 3.87
C ILE A 24 -1.48 9.63 4.64
N THR A 25 -1.28 9.35 5.92
CA THR A 25 -0.34 10.09 6.77
C THR A 25 1.07 9.55 6.58
N MET A 26 2.03 10.43 6.33
CA MET A 26 3.44 10.09 6.22
C MET A 26 3.99 9.68 7.59
N THR A 27 4.65 8.53 7.61
CA THR A 27 5.20 7.95 8.84
C THR A 27 6.68 8.30 9.00
N GLN A 28 7.22 8.10 10.21
CA GLN A 28 8.65 8.26 10.49
C GLN A 28 9.49 7.37 9.55
N ARG A 29 9.10 6.11 9.35
CA ARG A 29 9.81 5.19 8.45
C ARG A 29 9.73 5.63 6.99
N GLY A 30 8.58 6.17 6.57
CA GLY A 30 8.37 6.69 5.22
C GLY A 30 9.31 7.86 4.92
N ALA A 31 9.33 8.86 5.80
CA ALA A 31 10.20 10.03 5.65
C ALA A 31 11.70 9.67 5.58
N ASN A 32 12.10 8.60 6.29
CA ASN A 32 13.47 8.09 6.35
C ASN A 32 13.84 7.14 5.18
N GLN A 33 12.97 6.92 4.20
CA GLN A 33 13.31 6.05 3.08
C GLN A 33 14.47 6.61 2.22
N PRO A 34 15.39 5.72 1.77
CA PRO A 34 16.48 6.05 0.84
C PRO A 34 15.94 6.42 -0.57
N PRO A 35 16.77 6.96 -1.49
CA PRO A 35 16.33 7.86 -2.56
C PRO A 35 15.29 7.32 -3.55
N SER A 36 14.69 8.25 -4.31
CA SER A 36 13.39 8.20 -5.00
C SER A 36 12.21 8.45 -4.06
N LYS A 37 11.98 9.71 -3.67
CA LYS A 37 10.94 10.12 -2.72
C LYS A 37 10.27 11.46 -3.10
N LEU A 38 9.09 11.72 -2.54
CA LEU A 38 8.43 13.02 -2.65
C LEU A 38 8.93 14.03 -1.62
N GLY A 39 9.43 13.56 -0.47
CA GLY A 39 9.99 14.42 0.58
C GLY A 39 8.94 14.97 1.54
N LEU A 40 7.81 14.28 1.70
CA LEU A 40 6.82 14.62 2.72
C LEU A 40 7.43 14.48 4.11
N GLY A 41 7.21 15.49 4.94
CA GLY A 41 7.54 15.46 6.37
C GLY A 41 6.61 14.52 7.13
N VAL A 42 7.07 14.03 8.28
CA VAL A 42 6.28 13.16 9.15
C VAL A 42 5.00 13.89 9.61
N GLY A 43 3.87 13.19 9.59
CA GLY A 43 2.56 13.76 9.91
C GLY A 43 1.90 14.53 8.77
N GLN A 44 2.62 14.89 7.70
CA GLN A 44 1.98 15.41 6.49
C GLN A 44 1.16 14.33 5.82
N THR A 45 0.12 14.73 5.08
CA THR A 45 -0.77 13.80 4.40
C THR A 45 -0.74 13.96 2.89
N ILE A 46 -0.91 12.85 2.18
CA ILE A 46 -1.12 12.80 0.73
C ILE A 46 -2.47 12.13 0.43
N SER A 47 -3.14 12.50 -0.66
CA SER A 47 -4.35 11.79 -1.08
C SER A 47 -4.00 10.38 -1.59
N VAL A 48 -4.97 9.45 -1.56
CA VAL A 48 -4.80 8.12 -2.18
C VAL A 48 -4.50 8.25 -3.67
N GLU A 49 -5.15 9.18 -4.37
CA GLU A 49 -4.90 9.48 -5.78
C GLU A 49 -3.45 9.91 -6.04
N ASP A 50 -2.96 10.91 -5.31
CA ASP A 50 -1.59 11.40 -5.44
C ASP A 50 -0.57 10.32 -5.04
N ALA A 51 -0.91 9.48 -4.06
CA ALA A 51 -0.06 8.36 -3.69
C ALA A 51 0.06 7.34 -4.84
N ILE A 52 -1.03 7.02 -5.53
CA ILE A 52 -1.00 6.16 -6.72
C ILE A 52 -0.10 6.78 -7.80
N LEU A 53 -0.29 8.06 -8.10
CA LEU A 53 0.53 8.77 -9.09
C LEU A 53 2.01 8.76 -8.71
N ALA A 54 2.35 9.05 -7.45
CA ALA A 54 3.73 9.05 -6.97
C ALA A 54 4.40 7.67 -7.05
N LEU A 55 3.64 6.60 -6.78
CA LEU A 55 4.11 5.22 -6.88
C LEU A 55 4.38 4.81 -8.32
N VAL A 56 3.51 5.20 -9.24
CA VAL A 56 3.61 4.83 -10.66
C VAL A 56 4.68 5.68 -11.37
N THR A 57 4.70 6.99 -11.14
CA THR A 57 5.54 7.93 -11.91
C THR A 57 6.96 8.05 -11.36
N ARG A 58 7.10 8.17 -10.04
CA ARG A 58 8.40 8.41 -9.38
C ARG A 58 8.92 7.21 -8.63
N SER A 59 8.14 6.13 -8.57
CA SER A 59 8.48 4.95 -7.76
C SER A 59 8.82 5.36 -6.32
N ALA A 60 8.07 6.33 -5.78
CA ALA A 60 8.40 7.00 -4.52
C ALA A 60 8.39 6.02 -3.33
N ASN A 61 9.55 5.82 -2.69
CA ASN A 61 9.77 4.86 -1.60
C ASN A 61 9.09 5.30 -0.31
N ASP A 62 9.16 6.60 0.02
CA ASP A 62 8.51 7.21 1.18
C ASP A 62 7.00 6.97 1.14
N VAL A 63 6.38 7.26 -0.01
CA VAL A 63 4.96 7.03 -0.25
C VAL A 63 4.63 5.54 -0.20
N ALA A 64 5.47 4.66 -0.76
CA ALA A 64 5.24 3.21 -0.69
C ALA A 64 5.20 2.69 0.74
N SER A 65 6.11 3.16 1.59
CA SER A 65 6.17 2.79 3.00
C SER A 65 4.94 3.29 3.76
N ALA A 66 4.58 4.57 3.60
CA ALA A 66 3.43 5.17 4.26
C ALA A 66 2.09 4.56 3.81
N THR A 67 1.92 4.34 2.50
CA THR A 67 0.75 3.67 1.92
C THR A 67 0.61 2.26 2.47
N GLY A 68 1.74 1.57 2.64
CA GLY A 68 1.81 0.30 3.29
C GLY A 68 1.23 0.29 4.71
N ALA A 69 1.75 1.17 5.57
CA ALA A 69 1.28 1.34 6.93
C ALA A 69 -0.22 1.69 6.98
N PHE A 70 -0.68 2.56 6.08
CA PHE A 70 -2.09 2.92 5.92
C PHE A 70 -2.97 1.71 5.60
N ILE A 71 -2.57 0.84 4.66
CA ILE A 71 -3.31 -0.38 4.30
C ILE A 71 -3.40 -1.35 5.49
N ALA A 72 -2.32 -1.47 6.26
CA ALA A 72 -2.22 -2.40 7.38
C ALA A 72 -2.86 -1.86 8.69
N GLY A 73 -3.18 -0.57 8.74
CA GLY A 73 -3.71 0.13 9.91
C GLY A 73 -2.63 0.53 10.95
N SER A 74 -1.42 -0.03 10.89
CA SER A 74 -0.24 0.46 11.62
C SER A 74 1.06 -0.01 10.95
N GLU A 75 2.18 0.62 11.32
CA GLU A 75 3.51 0.21 10.84
C GLU A 75 3.92 -1.19 11.29
N GLU A 76 3.68 -1.58 12.55
CA GLU A 76 4.00 -2.95 12.99
C GLU A 76 3.15 -4.00 12.27
N LYS A 77 1.86 -3.69 12.05
CA LYS A 77 0.96 -4.55 11.30
C LYS A 77 1.39 -4.68 9.84
N PHE A 78 1.97 -3.64 9.23
CA PHE A 78 2.48 -3.72 7.87
C PHE A 78 3.57 -4.77 7.74
N ALA A 79 4.59 -4.75 8.60
CA ALA A 79 5.70 -5.70 8.53
C ALA A 79 5.23 -7.16 8.67
N GLN A 80 4.30 -7.43 9.60
CA GLN A 80 3.74 -8.76 9.82
C GLN A 80 2.81 -9.21 8.68
N LYS A 81 1.90 -8.31 8.26
CA LYS A 81 0.85 -8.60 7.28
C LYS A 81 1.38 -8.78 5.86
N TRP A 82 2.51 -8.15 5.53
CA TRP A 82 3.14 -8.24 4.22
C TRP A 82 3.81 -9.57 3.92
N PHE A 83 4.48 -10.18 4.89
CA PHE A 83 5.23 -11.42 4.66
C PHE A 83 4.41 -12.68 4.90
N ALA A 84 3.58 -12.71 5.95
CA ALA A 84 2.92 -13.96 6.36
C ALA A 84 1.53 -14.14 5.72
N ASP A 85 0.67 -13.12 5.80
CA ASP A 85 -0.76 -13.36 5.60
C ASP A 85 -1.25 -13.05 4.18
N TYR A 86 -0.86 -11.91 3.61
CA TYR A 86 -1.45 -11.46 2.34
C TYR A 86 -0.99 -12.28 1.13
N PHE A 87 0.31 -12.60 1.04
CA PHE A 87 0.83 -13.41 -0.07
C PHE A 87 0.25 -14.84 -0.05
N ILE A 88 0.10 -15.43 1.13
CA ILE A 88 -0.41 -16.79 1.30
C ILE A 88 -1.93 -16.83 1.06
N GLN A 89 -2.69 -15.88 1.61
CA GLN A 89 -4.14 -15.88 1.47
C GLN A 89 -4.57 -15.60 0.03
N HIS A 90 -3.98 -14.61 -0.66
CA HIS A 90 -4.41 -14.24 -2.01
C HIS A 90 -3.99 -15.28 -3.06
N ASN A 91 -2.81 -15.90 -2.93
CA ASN A 91 -2.46 -17.02 -3.82
C ASN A 91 -3.34 -18.25 -3.55
N LYS A 92 -3.65 -18.59 -2.30
CA LYS A 92 -4.59 -19.69 -1.99
C LYS A 92 -6.02 -19.41 -2.45
N LYS A 93 -6.49 -18.16 -2.39
CA LYS A 93 -7.84 -17.80 -2.83
C LYS A 93 -7.94 -17.84 -4.35
N LYS A 94 -6.96 -17.26 -5.05
CA LYS A 94 -6.88 -17.28 -6.52
C LYS A 94 -6.73 -18.71 -7.08
N CYS A 95 -5.88 -19.55 -6.48
CA CYS A 95 -5.79 -20.96 -6.84
C CYS A 95 -7.12 -21.71 -6.65
N ARG A 96 -7.86 -21.45 -5.56
CA ARG A 96 -9.19 -22.05 -5.33
C ARG A 96 -10.27 -21.55 -6.28
N GLU A 97 -10.16 -20.32 -6.76
CA GLU A 97 -11.10 -19.74 -7.69
C GLU A 97 -10.86 -20.25 -9.13
N LEU A 98 -9.59 -20.42 -9.52
CA LEU A 98 -9.21 -21.08 -10.76
C LEU A 98 -9.59 -22.57 -10.77
N SER A 99 -9.41 -23.30 -9.66
CA SER A 99 -9.79 -24.71 -9.57
C SER A 99 -11.29 -24.96 -9.57
N ARG A 100 -12.12 -23.91 -9.41
CA ARG A 100 -13.59 -23.99 -9.52
C ARG A 100 -14.10 -23.65 -10.92
N ARG A 101 -13.22 -23.15 -11.80
CA ARG A 101 -13.54 -22.77 -13.19
C ARG A 101 -12.99 -23.77 -14.21
N LEU A 102 -12.25 -24.77 -13.76
CA LEU A 102 -11.83 -25.97 -14.49
C LEU A 102 -12.66 -27.15 -13.97
#